data_AF-A0A7L8GDI7-F1
#
_entry.id   AF-A0A7L8GDI7-F1
#
_cell.length_a   1.000
_cell.length_b   1.000
_cell.length_c   1.000
_cell.angle_alpha   90.00
_cell.angle_beta   90.00
_cell.angle_gamma   90.00
#
_symmetry.space_group_name_H-M   'P 1'
#
loop_
_entity.id
_entity.type
_entity.pdbx_description
1 polymer ?
#
loop_
_entity_poly.entity_id
_entity_poly.type
_entity_poly.pdbx_seq_one_letter_code
_entity_poly.pdbx_strand_id
1 'polypeptide(L)' 'DEASKKEIKDILIQYDRSLLVADPRRCEPKKFGGPGARARYQKSYR' A
#
# COMPACT_ATOMS: atom_id res chain seq x y z
N ASP A 1 26.13 17.45 -11.62
CA ASP A 1 25.53 17.36 -12.97
C ASP A 1 24.20 16.62 -12.93
N GLU A 2 23.28 16.94 -13.83
CA GLU A 2 22.00 16.21 -13.96
C GLU A 2 22.19 14.74 -14.37
N ALA A 3 23.30 14.43 -15.06
CA ALA A 3 23.66 13.07 -15.44
C ALA A 3 23.87 12.15 -14.22
N SER A 4 24.69 12.58 -13.25
CA SER A 4 24.98 11.77 -12.06
C SER A 4 23.76 11.60 -11.16
N LYS A 5 22.90 12.62 -11.06
CA LYS A 5 21.62 12.52 -10.35
C LYS A 5 20.69 11.49 -10.98
N LYS A 6 20.65 11.41 -12.31
CA LYS A 6 19.85 10.42 -13.04
C LYS A 6 20.37 9.00 -12.81
N GLU A 7 21.68 8.80 -12.90
CA GLU A 7 22.31 7.49 -12.67
C GLU A 7 22.00 6.93 -11.27
N ILE A 8 22.15 7.75 -10.23
CA ILE A 8 21.83 7.35 -8.85
C ILE A 8 20.34 7.03 -8.70
N LYS A 9 19.47 7.86 -9.28
CA LYS A 9 18.02 7.63 -9.26
C LYS A 9 17.64 6.32 -9.95
N ASP A 10 18.23 6.02 -11.10
CA ASP A 10 17.95 4.82 -11.87
C ASP A 10 18.41 3.56 -11.12
N ILE A 11 19.58 3.60 -10.46
CA ILE A 11 20.08 2.52 -9.58
C ILE A 11 19.10 2.28 -8.42
N LEU A 12 18.65 3.34 -7.74
CA LEU A 12 17.73 3.22 -6.61
C LEU A 12 16.36 2.69 -7.03
N ILE A 13 15.83 3.10 -8.19
CA ILE A 13 14.57 2.59 -8.72
C ILE A 13 14.67 1.12 -9.13
N GLN A 14 15.78 0.70 -9.74
CA GLN A 14 16.02 -0.70 -10.09
C GLN A 14 16.09 -1.60 -8.87
N TYR A 15 16.65 -1.11 -7.77
CA TYR A 15 16.70 -1.83 -6.51
C TYR A 15 15.33 -1.83 -5.81
N ASP A 16 14.85 -0.66 -5.40
CA ASP A 16 13.55 -0.50 -4.75
C ASP A 16 12.98 0.92 -4.95
N ARG A 17 11.84 1.00 -5.64
CA ARG A 17 11.09 2.23 -5.86
C ARG A 17 10.60 2.88 -4.55
N SER A 18 10.36 2.10 -3.49
CA SER A 18 9.85 2.59 -2.21
C SER A 18 10.83 3.53 -1.48
N LEU A 19 12.12 3.46 -1.82
CA LEU A 19 13.16 4.35 -1.29
C LEU A 19 12.99 5.81 -1.72
N LEU A 20 12.29 6.06 -2.83
CA LEU A 20 12.10 7.40 -3.38
C LEU A 20 10.64 7.87 -3.34
N VAL A 21 9.68 6.95 -3.29
CA VAL A 21 8.24 7.26 -3.33
C VAL A 21 7.53 6.50 -2.22
N ALA A 22 6.74 7.22 -1.42
CA ALA A 22 5.94 6.62 -0.36
C ALA A 22 4.84 5.71 -0.93
N ASP A 23 4.53 4.64 -0.19
CA ASP A 23 3.43 3.74 -0.51
C ASP A 23 2.06 4.43 -0.29
N PRO A 24 1.21 4.55 -1.33
CA PRO A 24 -0.10 5.19 -1.19
C PRO A 24 -1.13 4.30 -0.47
N ARG A 25 -0.85 3.01 -0.22
CA ARG A 25 -1.81 2.09 0.39
C ARG A 25 -2.21 2.55 1.80
N ARG A 26 -3.51 2.57 2.06
CA ARG A 26 -4.11 2.91 3.37
C ARG A 26 -5.06 1.80 3.82
N CYS A 27 -5.18 1.62 5.13
CA CYS A 27 -6.14 0.67 5.69
C CYS A 27 -7.58 1.09 5.35
N GLU A 28 -8.39 0.16 4.84
CA GLU A 28 -9.81 0.42 4.59
C GLU A 28 -10.56 0.62 5.92
N PRO A 29 -11.45 1.61 6.02
CA PRO A 29 -12.25 1.82 7.22
C PRO A 29 -13.16 0.63 7.56
N LYS A 30 -13.37 0.37 8.85
CA LYS A 30 -14.32 -0.63 9.34
C LYS A 30 -15.77 -0.21 9.05
N LYS A 31 -16.59 -1.13 8.57
CA LYS A 31 -18.04 -0.95 8.40
C LYS A 31 -18.82 -1.65 9.52
N PHE A 32 -20.07 -1.23 9.79
CA PHE A 32 -20.95 -1.91 10.75
C PHE A 32 -21.26 -3.34 10.28
N GLY A 33 -21.67 -4.26 11.17
CA GLY A 33 -22.13 -5.60 10.78
C GLY A 33 -21.02 -6.64 10.56
N GLY A 34 -19.86 -6.42 11.18
CA GLY A 34 -18.78 -7.39 11.23
C GLY A 34 -17.53 -6.84 11.94
N PRO A 35 -16.51 -7.68 12.14
CA PRO A 35 -15.31 -7.29 12.88
C PRO A 35 -14.32 -6.44 12.06
N GLY A 36 -14.43 -6.42 10.72
CA GLY A 36 -13.44 -5.77 9.84
C GLY A 36 -14.03 -4.91 8.73
N ALA A 37 -13.15 -4.35 7.89
CA ALA A 37 -13.54 -3.54 6.73
C ALA A 37 -14.45 -4.31 5.75
N ARG A 38 -14.17 -5.61 5.57
CA ARG A 38 -14.89 -6.49 4.64
C ARG A 38 -15.59 -7.68 5.31
N ALA A 39 -15.08 -8.14 6.46
CA ALA A 39 -15.64 -9.28 7.19
C ALA A 39 -17.06 -8.96 7.71
N ARG A 40 -17.97 -9.94 7.61
CA ARG A 40 -19.34 -9.87 8.13
C ARG A 40 -19.54 -10.93 9.21
N TYR A 41 -20.43 -10.67 10.17
CA TYR A 41 -20.83 -11.73 11.09
C TYR A 41 -21.55 -12.85 10.34
N GLN A 42 -21.23 -14.09 10.67
CA GLN A 42 -21.90 -15.26 10.10
C GLN A 42 -23.37 -15.27 10.55
N LYS A 43 -24.29 -15.45 9.61
CA LYS A 43 -25.71 -15.59 9.90
C LYS A 43 -26.08 -17.05 10.12
N SER A 44 -26.98 -17.31 11.05
CA SER A 44 -27.69 -18.60 11.21
C SER A 44 -29.18 -18.38 10.92
N TYR A 45 -29.77 -19.26 10.11
CA TYR A 45 -31.17 -19.16 9.66
C TYR A 45 -32.08 -20.25 10.23
N ARG A 46 -31.54 -21.11 11.08
CA ARG A 46 -32.31 -22.18 11.74
C ARG A 46 -33.21 -21.59 12.80
#